data_AF-A0A7J0ADV5-F1
#
_entry.id   AF-A0A7J0ADV5-F1
#
_cell.length_a   1.000
_cell.length_b   1.000
_cell.length_c   1.000
_cell.angle_alpha   90.00
_cell.angle_beta   90.00
_cell.angle_gamma   90.00
#
_symmetry.space_group_name_H-M   'P 1'
#
loop_
_entity.id
_entity.type
_entity.pdbx_description
1 polymer ?
#
loop_
_entity_poly.entity_id
_entity_poly.type
_entity_poly.pdbx_seq_one_letter_code
_entity_poly.pdbx_strand_id
1 'polypeptide(L)'
;MDIVSDSDNILSILDNFTLDNPDDIIMHVAENFRKRRVEKNITRQRIAELSGVPLSTVARFEQKGPIAFESLIKLAMALGYTSEIKDLFSAPKFDTMEELDLIRQKSNDKRAYIKRNKV
;
A
#
# COMPACT_ATOMS: atom_id res chain seq x y z
N MET A 1 14.88 -27.45 -3.62
CA MET A 1 14.49 -26.66 -4.81
C MET A 1 13.01 -26.42 -4.64
N ASP A 2 12.70 -25.27 -4.05
CA ASP A 2 11.44 -25.04 -3.37
C ASP A 2 10.34 -24.70 -4.38
N ILE A 3 9.45 -25.67 -4.61
CA ILE A 3 8.22 -25.53 -5.43
C ILE A 3 7.30 -24.41 -4.87
N VAL A 4 7.52 -23.98 -3.63
CA VAL A 4 6.74 -22.93 -2.94
C VAL A 4 7.01 -21.52 -3.50
N SER A 5 8.18 -21.27 -4.09
CA SER A 5 8.53 -19.93 -4.59
C SER A 5 7.80 -19.53 -5.88
N ASP A 6 7.33 -20.51 -6.66
CA ASP A 6 6.69 -20.26 -7.97
C ASP A 6 5.17 -20.03 -7.83
N SER A 7 4.55 -20.63 -6.81
CA SER A 7 3.15 -20.38 -6.48
C SER A 7 2.90 -18.95 -5.99
N ASP A 8 3.87 -18.35 -5.29
CA ASP A 8 3.75 -16.97 -4.80
C ASP A 8 3.75 -15.94 -5.96
N ASN A 9 4.47 -16.22 -7.04
CA ASN A 9 4.43 -15.42 -8.26
C ASN A 9 3.11 -15.59 -9.03
N ILE A 10 2.59 -16.81 -9.14
CA ILE A 10 1.30 -17.05 -9.80
C ILE A 10 0.13 -16.42 -9.02
N LEU A 11 0.14 -16.52 -7.69
CA LEU A 11 -0.88 -15.91 -6.83
C LEU A 11 -0.85 -14.38 -6.89
N SER A 12 0.34 -13.77 -6.87
CA SER A 12 0.46 -12.31 -7.00
C SER A 12 0.05 -11.77 -8.38
N ILE A 13 0.26 -12.53 -9.45
CA ILE A 13 -0.25 -12.20 -10.79
C ILE A 13 -1.78 -12.24 -10.81
N LEU A 14 -2.39 -13.25 -10.18
CA LEU A 14 -3.85 -13.38 -10.14
C LEU A 14 -4.52 -12.32 -9.26
N ASP A 15 -3.89 -11.91 -8.15
CA ASP A 15 -4.39 -10.83 -7.29
C ASP A 15 -4.46 -9.46 -8.01
N ASN A 16 -3.59 -9.24 -9.01
CA ASN A 16 -3.65 -8.05 -9.86
C ASN A 16 -4.88 -8.03 -10.80
N PHE A 17 -5.53 -9.18 -11.02
CA PHE A 17 -6.72 -9.31 -11.88
C PHE A 17 -8.04 -9.39 -11.09
N THR A 18 -8.02 -9.36 -9.75
CA THR A 18 -9.19 -9.63 -8.91
C THR A 18 -9.62 -8.46 -8.00
N LEU A 19 -8.86 -7.37 -7.95
CA LEU A 19 -9.17 -6.19 -7.14
C LEU A 19 -9.68 -5.04 -8.03
N ASP A 20 -10.86 -5.24 -8.61
CA ASP A 20 -11.40 -4.36 -9.66
C ASP A 20 -11.92 -3.01 -9.14
N ASN A 21 -12.07 -2.82 -7.83
CA ASN A 21 -12.54 -1.55 -7.26
C ASN A 21 -11.77 -1.09 -6.00
N PRO A 22 -11.83 0.21 -5.65
CA PRO A 22 -11.13 0.77 -4.51
C PRO A 22 -11.50 0.14 -3.16
N ASP A 23 -12.75 -0.27 -2.96
CA ASP A 23 -13.22 -0.81 -1.69
C ASP A 23 -12.60 -2.19 -1.42
N ASP A 24 -12.42 -3.01 -2.46
CA ASP A 24 -11.76 -4.32 -2.36
C ASP A 24 -10.28 -4.15 -1.97
N ILE A 25 -9.57 -3.20 -2.60
CA ILE A 25 -8.18 -2.88 -2.26
C ILE A 25 -8.10 -2.41 -0.79
N ILE A 26 -9.00 -1.52 -0.37
CA ILE A 26 -9.04 -1.00 1.00
C ILE A 26 -9.25 -2.15 2.01
N MET A 27 -10.18 -3.06 1.72
CA MET A 27 -10.45 -4.19 2.61
C MET A 27 -9.26 -5.16 2.65
N HIS A 28 -8.66 -5.47 1.50
CA HIS A 28 -7.48 -6.33 1.44
C HIS A 28 -6.30 -5.77 2.23
N VAL A 29 -6.05 -4.46 2.16
CA VAL A 29 -5.03 -3.79 2.99
C VAL A 29 -5.35 -3.93 4.49
N ALA A 30 -6.62 -3.75 4.88
CA ALA A 30 -7.04 -3.90 6.27
C ALA A 30 -6.89 -5.33 6.79
N GLU A 31 -7.20 -6.33 5.97
CA GLU A 31 -7.01 -7.74 6.28
C GLU A 31 -5.53 -8.11 6.44
N ASN A 32 -4.68 -7.61 5.53
CA ASN A 32 -3.24 -7.78 5.63
C ASN A 32 -2.71 -7.18 6.93
N PHE A 33 -3.11 -5.96 7.28
CA PHE A 33 -2.73 -5.35 8.54
C PHE A 33 -3.15 -6.22 9.75
N ARG A 34 -4.42 -6.66 9.78
CA ARG A 34 -4.96 -7.51 10.84
C ARG A 34 -4.14 -8.80 10.97
N LYS A 35 -3.82 -9.45 9.84
CA LYS A 35 -3.00 -10.65 9.78
C LYS A 35 -1.64 -10.42 10.41
N ARG A 36 -0.90 -9.39 9.99
CA ARG A 36 0.43 -9.06 10.56
C ARG A 36 0.38 -8.74 12.05
N ARG A 37 -0.67 -8.06 12.50
CA ARG A 37 -0.88 -7.77 13.92
C ARG A 37 -1.08 -9.05 14.73
N VAL A 38 -1.93 -9.97 14.24
CA VAL A 38 -2.22 -11.25 14.91
C VAL A 38 -1.00 -12.17 14.91
N GLU A 39 -0.24 -12.24 13.80
CA GLU A 39 1.03 -12.99 13.72
C GLU A 39 2.05 -12.56 14.80
N LYS A 40 2.03 -11.28 15.18
CA LYS A 40 2.87 -10.72 16.26
C LYS A 40 2.24 -10.83 17.66
N ASN A 41 1.08 -11.48 17.81
CA ASN A 41 0.32 -11.58 19.06
C ASN A 41 -0.06 -10.22 19.69
N ILE A 42 -0.27 -9.18 18.87
CA ILE A 42 -0.63 -7.84 19.35
C ILE A 42 -2.15 -7.70 19.36
N THR A 43 -2.76 -7.29 20.47
CA THR A 43 -4.22 -7.04 20.52
C THR A 43 -4.58 -5.70 19.86
N ARG A 44 -5.87 -5.49 19.53
CA ARG A 44 -6.34 -4.18 19.05
C ARG A 44 -6.08 -3.06 20.07
N GLN A 45 -6.27 -3.37 21.35
CA GLN A 45 -5.98 -2.43 22.43
C GLN A 45 -4.49 -2.09 22.47
N ARG A 46 -3.62 -3.10 22.38
CA ARG A 46 -2.18 -2.88 22.42
C ARG A 46 -1.68 -2.08 21.23
N ILE A 47 -2.14 -2.36 20.01
CA ILE A 47 -1.70 -1.58 18.84
C ILE A 47 -2.25 -0.15 18.87
N ALA A 48 -3.46 0.06 19.42
CA ALA A 48 -4.03 1.38 19.61
C ALA A 48 -3.15 2.23 20.56
N GLU A 49 -2.71 1.65 21.67
CA GLU A 49 -1.75 2.29 22.60
C GLU A 49 -0.41 2.61 21.91
N LEU A 50 0.17 1.64 21.19
CA LEU A 50 1.47 1.81 20.54
C LEU A 50 1.47 2.87 19.42
N SER A 51 0.36 2.99 18.69
CA SER A 51 0.22 3.91 17.55
C SER A 51 -0.39 5.26 17.93
N GLY A 52 -1.01 5.37 19.11
CA GLY A 52 -1.84 6.52 19.49
C GLY A 52 -3.15 6.64 18.68
N VAL A 53 -3.52 5.62 17.92
CA VAL A 53 -4.79 5.59 17.16
C VAL A 53 -5.90 5.06 18.04
N PRO A 54 -7.10 5.68 18.09
CA PRO A 54 -8.18 5.22 18.94
C PRO A 54 -8.59 3.76 18.65
N LEU A 55 -8.87 2.98 19.71
CA LEU A 55 -9.28 1.58 19.59
C LEU A 55 -10.48 1.38 18.65
N SER A 56 -11.46 2.29 18.70
CA SER A 56 -12.63 2.29 17.81
C SER A 56 -12.24 2.43 16.33
N THR A 57 -11.20 3.21 16.05
CA THR A 57 -10.66 3.40 14.69
C THR A 57 -9.96 2.14 14.21
N VAL A 58 -9.12 1.52 15.07
CA VAL A 58 -8.48 0.22 14.75
C VAL A 58 -9.53 -0.86 14.49
N ALA A 59 -10.56 -0.95 15.33
CA ALA A 59 -11.63 -1.92 15.16
C ALA A 59 -12.42 -1.70 13.85
N ARG A 60 -12.80 -0.45 13.56
CA ARG A 60 -13.50 -0.11 12.31
C ARG A 60 -12.64 -0.39 11.08
N PHE A 61 -11.35 -0.03 11.12
CA PHE A 61 -10.40 -0.30 10.04
C PHE A 61 -10.37 -1.78 9.69
N GLU A 62 -10.11 -2.65 10.67
CA GLU A 62 -10.03 -4.09 10.44
C GLU A 62 -11.36 -4.79 10.10
N GLN A 63 -12.50 -4.14 10.34
CA GLN A 63 -13.82 -4.70 10.08
C GLN A 63 -14.44 -4.21 8.78
N LYS A 64 -14.13 -2.96 8.40
CA LYS A 64 -14.83 -2.25 7.33
C LYS A 64 -13.89 -1.75 6.25
N GLY A 65 -12.60 -1.56 6.54
CA GLY A 65 -11.61 -1.13 5.55
C GLY A 65 -11.21 0.35 5.65
N PRO A 66 -12.12 1.34 5.50
CA PRO A 66 -11.72 2.74 5.43
C PRO A 66 -11.07 3.27 6.72
N ILE A 67 -10.01 4.07 6.56
CA ILE A 67 -9.29 4.75 7.64
C ILE A 67 -8.66 6.06 7.12
N ALA A 68 -8.42 7.04 7.99
CA ALA A 68 -7.62 8.20 7.64
C ALA A 68 -6.15 7.80 7.37
N PHE A 69 -5.53 8.39 6.33
CA PHE A 69 -4.18 8.05 5.92
C PHE A 69 -3.14 8.18 7.05
N GLU A 70 -3.22 9.26 7.84
CA GLU A 70 -2.33 9.46 9.00
C GLU A 70 -2.43 8.32 10.03
N SER A 71 -3.65 7.85 10.31
CA SER A 71 -3.86 6.73 11.24
C SER A 71 -3.31 5.41 10.68
N LEU A 72 -3.42 5.19 9.36
CA LEU A 72 -2.79 4.03 8.71
C LEU A 72 -1.27 4.07 8.85
N ILE A 73 -0.64 5.23 8.61
CA ILE A 73 0.81 5.41 8.78
C ILE A 73 1.21 5.10 10.23
N LYS A 74 0.52 5.67 11.22
CA LYS A 74 0.80 5.44 12.65
C LYS A 74 0.72 3.96 13.02
N LEU A 75 -0.31 3.26 12.52
CA LEU A 75 -0.47 1.82 12.72
C LEU A 75 0.63 1.00 12.05
N ALA A 76 0.99 1.33 10.80
CA ALA A 76 2.06 0.67 10.07
C ALA A 76 3.42 0.86 10.78
N MET A 77 3.74 2.08 11.21
CA MET A 77 4.93 2.39 11.99
C MET A 77 4.98 1.58 13.30
N ALA A 78 3.86 1.49 14.01
CA ALA A 78 3.77 0.70 15.25
C ALA A 78 3.96 -0.81 15.04
N LEU A 79 3.70 -1.33 13.82
CA LEU A 79 3.99 -2.72 13.44
C LEU A 79 5.39 -2.92 12.83
N GLY A 80 6.13 -1.84 12.57
CA GLY A 80 7.47 -1.87 11.98
C GLY A 80 7.53 -1.66 10.46
N TYR A 81 6.42 -1.29 9.81
CA TYR A 81 6.31 -1.12 8.36
C TYR A 81 6.64 0.31 7.87
N THR A 82 7.60 0.97 8.53
CA THR A 82 7.92 2.38 8.23
C THR A 82 8.54 2.54 6.85
N SER A 83 9.40 1.60 6.45
CA SER A 83 10.11 1.65 5.17
C SER A 83 9.14 1.42 4.01
N GLU A 84 8.28 0.41 4.13
CA GLU A 84 7.30 0.01 3.12
C GLU A 84 6.30 1.13 2.84
N ILE A 85 5.85 1.85 3.89
CA ILE A 85 4.98 3.02 3.71
C ILE A 85 5.72 4.19 3.04
N LYS A 86 7.01 4.38 3.31
CA LYS A 86 7.83 5.41 2.62
C LYS A 86 8.08 5.05 1.16
N ASP A 87 8.16 3.76 0.86
CA ASP A 87 8.39 3.25 -0.48
C ASP A 87 7.11 3.24 -1.34
N LEU A 88 5.96 3.56 -0.74
CA LEU A 88 4.71 3.71 -1.48
C LEU A 88 4.86 4.84 -2.51
N PHE A 89 4.77 4.48 -3.79
CA PHE A 89 5.00 5.35 -4.95
C PHE A 89 6.42 5.89 -5.10
N SER A 90 7.44 5.30 -4.45
CA SER A 90 8.82 5.80 -4.53
C SER A 90 9.52 5.48 -5.85
N ALA A 91 9.16 4.36 -6.48
CA ALA A 91 9.73 3.92 -7.75
C ALA A 91 8.83 4.29 -8.94
N PRO A 92 9.40 4.78 -10.05
CA PRO A 92 8.65 4.98 -11.28
C PRO A 92 8.22 3.64 -11.87
N LYS A 93 7.01 3.58 -12.41
CA LYS A 93 6.54 2.48 -13.27
C LYS A 93 6.66 2.91 -14.73
N PHE A 94 7.17 2.02 -15.57
CA PHE A 94 7.31 2.25 -17.00
C PHE A 94 7.29 0.91 -17.74
N ASP A 95 6.74 0.91 -18.95
CA ASP A 95 6.65 -0.28 -19.80
C ASP A 95 7.60 -0.22 -21.00
N THR A 96 8.05 0.98 -21.37
CA THR A 96 8.89 1.23 -22.55
C THR A 96 10.15 2.04 -22.23
N MET A 97 11.17 1.94 -23.09
CA MET A 97 12.39 2.73 -22.96
C MET A 97 12.11 4.21 -23.19
N GLU A 98 11.21 4.53 -24.12
CA GLU A 98 10.75 5.89 -24.39
C GLU A 98 10.11 6.51 -23.15
N GLU A 99 9.28 5.75 -22.42
CA GLU A 99 8.68 6.21 -21.16
C GLU A 99 9.73 6.43 -20.06
N LEU A 100 10.70 5.52 -19.95
CA LEU A 100 11.82 5.67 -19.00
C LEU A 100 12.64 6.94 -19.28
N ASP A 101 12.94 7.24 -20.54
CA ASP A 101 13.66 8.45 -20.92
C ASP A 101 12.86 9.72 -20.61
N LEU A 102 11.53 9.70 -20.83
CA LEU A 102 10.64 10.80 -20.44
C LEU A 102 10.62 11.01 -18.91
N ILE A 103 10.58 9.93 -18.13
CA ILE A 103 10.64 10.00 -16.66
C ILE A 103 11.97 10.62 -16.21
N ARG A 104 13.09 10.19 -16.80
CA ARG A 104 14.43 10.73 -16.49
C ARG A 104 14.54 12.21 -16.83
N GLN A 105 14.03 12.62 -17.99
CA GLN A 105 14.01 14.04 -18.39
C GLN A 105 13.20 14.90 -17.42
N LYS A 106 12.08 14.38 -16.92
CA LYS A 106 11.17 15.09 -16.00
C LYS A 106 11.49 14.91 -14.52
N SER A 107 12.59 14.23 -14.18
CA SER A 107 12.94 13.87 -12.79
C SER A 107 13.03 15.05 -11.82
N ASN A 108 13.29 16.26 -12.33
CA ASN A 108 13.38 17.50 -11.55
C ASN A 108 12.13 18.40 -11.65
N ASP A 109 11.11 17.99 -12.42
CA ASP A 109 9.90 18.78 -12.61
C ASP A 109 9.01 18.70 -11.36
N LYS A 110 8.55 19.86 -10.89
CA LYS A 110 7.61 19.94 -9.75
C LYS A 110 6.15 19.82 -10.16
N ARG A 111 5.83 20.00 -11.44
CA ARG A 111 4.46 20.11 -11.98
C ARG A 111 4.41 19.59 -13.41
N ALA A 112 3.31 18.92 -13.76
CA ALA A 112 3.00 18.58 -15.14
C ALA A 112 2.36 19.78 -15.87
N TYR A 113 2.68 19.95 -17.15
CA TYR A 113 2.04 20.93 -18.03
C TYR A 113 1.34 20.21 -19.18
N ILE A 114 0.09 20.59 -19.44
CA ILE A 114 -0.66 20.10 -20.61
C ILE A 114 -0.04 20.75 -21.85
N LYS A 115 0.57 19.97 -22.74
CA LYS A 115 0.95 20.46 -24.06
C LYS A 115 -0.34 20.73 -24.83
N ARG A 116 -0.65 22.01 -25.09
CA ARG A 116 -1.70 22.37 -26.05
C ARG A 116 -1.18 22.01 -27.44
N ASN A 117 -1.73 20.97 -28.05
CA ASN A 117 -1.53 20.75 -29.48
C ASN A 117 -2.20 21.92 -30.21
N LYS A 118 -1.41 22.66 -31.01
CA LYS A 118 -1.99 23.61 -31.97
C LYS A 118 -2.72 22.77 -33.02
N VAL A 119 -4.04 22.96 -33.11
CA VAL A 119 -4.85 22.53 -34.25
C VAL A 119 -4.39 23.30 -35.49
#